data_AF-A0A4S9TD03-F1
#
_entry.id   AF-A0A4S9TD03-F1
#
_cell.length_a   1.000
_cell.length_b   1.000
_cell.length_c   1.000
_cell.angle_alpha   90.00
_cell.angle_beta   90.00
_cell.angle_gamma   90.00
#
_symmetry.space_group_name_H-M   'P 1'
#
loop_
_entity.id
_entity.type
_entity.pdbx_description
1 polymer ?
#
loop_
_entity_poly.entity_id
_entity_poly.type
_entity_poly.pdbx_seq_one_letter_code
_entity_poly.pdbx_strand_id
1 'polypeptide(L)'
;MRSSILSLVGGASTVLAAARGFNYGSQGNTLETFEAQFRTAQGLETTSGWNSARLYTMIQEGTANTVISAIPAAIATNTTLLLGLWASSDQAVFNNELTALRNAINQYGSAFSDLVVGISVGSEDLYRISPTGIAANSGYGQSPDVLVNYIGQVRSAISGTVLSSKPVGHVDTWNVYTNTSNAAVIAASDFLGLDEYPYYENTNENSVSNAATLFFNAYNAVEGSAQGKPIWITESGWPTTGPTENLAVPSTENAETYWKAVACELINRNIPTWWYILQDQATPSFGVVASGEQPKYDLSCPSVATSSSAAPTSSVASATMPTSAAASTTLNISNAVPSAGYVSSSGATSQAAASSVASSVASVAPSVSSAVSSAASAASSVIASSLPVGSAAGTTVIPVTTKAATSVADDGETVTVFSTTLITVTNCGSTVSECTTTGMSTAISAKPSVTSAAASTVVPSGTPAASGCPADINGAYQYPHLIVPVDSSNPSKAYGTQYNGTISPKVSTIFNFDIPASYAGKTCSTVFLFPQLNQLETSSYSFNDQGGFTIAVLNGVADESTTYSNAPAVAKQIGSVDQLKRGSSHTLSMDACPAGTRVSFEVTSTGGLDLEFFQDYNPSPLGLYVRAC
;
A
#
# COMPACT_ATOMS: atom_id res chain seq x y z
N MET A 1 61.49 -26.30 -22.57
CA MET A 1 60.60 -25.23 -23.03
C MET A 1 59.49 -25.84 -23.87
N ARG A 2 58.28 -25.98 -23.30
CA ARG A 2 57.04 -26.21 -24.04
C ARG A 2 55.98 -25.36 -23.35
N SER A 3 55.65 -24.23 -23.96
CA SER A 3 54.55 -23.37 -23.52
C SER A 3 53.26 -23.86 -24.19
N SER A 4 52.31 -24.31 -23.39
CA SER A 4 50.94 -24.53 -23.84
C SER A 4 50.16 -23.24 -23.63
N ILE A 5 49.65 -22.67 -24.73
CA ILE A 5 48.72 -21.54 -24.74
C ILE A 5 47.32 -22.14 -24.49
N LEU A 6 46.71 -21.76 -23.37
CA LEU A 6 45.32 -22.09 -23.06
C LEU A 6 44.43 -20.94 -23.57
N SER A 7 43.69 -21.20 -24.65
CA SER A 7 42.68 -20.26 -25.17
C SER A 7 41.42 -20.33 -24.29
N LEU A 8 41.09 -19.22 -23.63
CA LEU A 8 39.77 -19.01 -23.03
C LEU A 8 38.75 -18.78 -24.17
N VAL A 9 37.82 -19.72 -24.36
CA VAL A 9 36.62 -19.48 -25.15
C VAL A 9 35.63 -18.74 -24.26
N GLY A 10 35.39 -17.47 -24.56
CA GLY A 10 34.32 -16.68 -23.94
C GLY A 10 32.97 -17.22 -24.39
N GLY A 11 32.19 -17.75 -23.44
CA GLY A 11 30.79 -18.07 -23.66
C GLY A 11 30.00 -16.78 -23.85
N ALA A 12 29.33 -16.63 -25.00
CA ALA A 12 28.35 -15.57 -25.19
C ALA A 12 27.22 -15.79 -24.16
N SER A 13 27.11 -14.90 -23.18
CA SER A 13 25.92 -14.81 -22.33
C SER A 13 24.76 -14.41 -23.22
N THR A 14 23.93 -15.38 -23.62
CA THR A 14 22.62 -15.06 -24.19
C THR A 14 21.83 -14.39 -23.07
N VAL A 15 21.67 -13.06 -23.17
CA VAL A 15 20.78 -12.32 -22.26
C VAL A 15 19.38 -12.92 -22.46
N LEU A 16 18.85 -13.56 -21.42
CA LEU A 16 17.51 -14.11 -21.46
C LEU A 16 16.53 -12.94 -21.65
N ALA A 17 15.60 -13.07 -22.60
CA ALA A 17 14.60 -12.04 -22.83
C ALA A 17 13.78 -11.83 -21.55
N ALA A 18 13.63 -10.57 -21.13
CA ALA A 18 12.82 -10.25 -19.97
C ALA A 18 11.34 -10.62 -20.20
N ALA A 19 10.64 -10.96 -19.12
CA ALA A 19 9.21 -11.25 -19.16
C ALA A 19 8.43 -10.01 -19.62
N ARG A 20 7.55 -10.19 -20.59
CA ARG A 20 6.67 -9.14 -21.13
C ARG A 20 5.27 -9.67 -21.23
N GLY A 21 4.29 -8.89 -20.79
CA GLY A 21 2.95 -9.41 -20.60
C GLY A 21 1.91 -8.37 -20.28
N PHE A 22 0.74 -8.84 -19.86
CA PHE A 22 -0.35 -8.00 -19.41
C PHE A 22 -0.82 -8.40 -18.01
N ASN A 23 -1.63 -7.54 -17.41
CA ASN A 23 -2.29 -7.79 -16.15
C ASN A 23 -3.60 -8.57 -16.37
N TYR A 24 -3.95 -9.47 -15.44
CA TYR A 24 -5.17 -10.27 -15.53
C TYR A 24 -5.85 -10.43 -14.17
N GLY A 25 -7.08 -9.93 -14.06
CA GLY A 25 -7.92 -10.08 -12.87
C GLY A 25 -8.64 -11.43 -12.82
N SER A 26 -8.96 -11.88 -11.60
CA SER A 26 -9.76 -13.10 -11.39
C SER A 26 -11.23 -12.87 -11.74
N GLN A 27 -11.70 -11.62 -11.60
CA GLN A 27 -13.10 -11.25 -11.75
C GLN A 27 -13.60 -11.43 -13.17
N GLY A 28 -14.73 -12.13 -13.32
CA GLY A 28 -15.36 -12.43 -14.59
C GLY A 28 -14.62 -13.44 -15.47
N ASN A 29 -13.49 -14.00 -15.02
CA ASN A 29 -12.64 -14.87 -15.83
C ASN A 29 -12.74 -16.36 -15.42
N THR A 30 -13.00 -17.20 -16.41
CA THR A 30 -12.89 -18.67 -16.38
C THR A 30 -11.61 -19.16 -17.06
N LEU A 31 -11.35 -20.47 -16.97
CA LEU A 31 -10.25 -21.14 -17.69
C LEU A 31 -10.25 -20.78 -19.19
N GLU A 32 -11.40 -20.89 -19.85
CA GLU A 32 -11.54 -20.61 -21.28
C GLU A 32 -11.24 -19.15 -21.60
N THR A 33 -11.71 -18.22 -20.76
CA THR A 33 -11.45 -16.79 -20.97
C THR A 33 -9.99 -16.42 -20.73
N PHE A 34 -9.30 -17.06 -19.77
CA PHE A 34 -7.86 -16.86 -19.58
C PHE A 34 -7.07 -17.44 -20.75
N GLU A 35 -7.38 -18.67 -21.20
CA GLU A 35 -6.72 -19.27 -22.36
C GLU A 35 -6.90 -18.42 -23.62
N ALA A 36 -8.12 -17.92 -23.87
CA ALA A 36 -8.39 -17.03 -24.99
C ALA A 36 -7.56 -15.76 -24.89
N GLN A 37 -7.54 -15.10 -23.73
CA GLN A 37 -6.75 -13.88 -23.51
C GLN A 37 -5.25 -14.09 -23.66
N PHE A 38 -4.71 -15.20 -23.16
CA PHE A 38 -3.29 -15.53 -23.33
C PHE A 38 -2.94 -15.78 -24.79
N ARG A 39 -3.78 -16.49 -25.54
CA ARG A 39 -3.61 -16.69 -26.98
C ARG A 39 -3.70 -15.37 -27.75
N THR A 40 -4.63 -14.50 -27.38
CA THR A 40 -4.73 -13.14 -27.96
C THR A 40 -3.44 -12.36 -27.72
N ALA A 41 -2.92 -12.34 -26.47
CA ALA A 41 -1.67 -11.66 -26.14
C ALA A 41 -0.47 -12.20 -26.95
N GLN A 42 -0.36 -13.53 -27.10
CA GLN A 42 0.66 -14.18 -27.93
C GLN A 42 0.50 -13.87 -29.43
N GLY A 43 -0.73 -13.60 -29.87
CA GLY A 43 -1.08 -13.35 -31.26
C GLY A 43 -1.05 -11.87 -31.68
N LEU A 44 -0.79 -10.94 -30.76
CA LEU A 44 -0.74 -9.51 -31.08
C LEU A 44 0.32 -9.24 -32.15
N GLU A 45 -0.14 -8.73 -33.29
CA GLU A 45 0.71 -8.37 -34.42
C GLU A 45 1.77 -7.36 -33.97
N THR A 46 3.00 -7.48 -34.49
CA THR A 46 4.13 -6.57 -34.24
C THR A 46 4.77 -6.60 -32.83
N THR A 47 4.21 -7.35 -31.88
CA THR A 47 4.77 -7.53 -30.53
C THR A 47 5.15 -8.98 -30.25
N SER A 48 6.39 -9.37 -30.58
CA SER A 48 6.89 -10.69 -30.20
C SER A 48 7.27 -10.74 -28.71
N GLY A 49 6.94 -11.84 -28.03
CA GLY A 49 7.42 -12.12 -26.67
C GLY A 49 6.53 -11.60 -25.53
N TRP A 50 5.34 -11.07 -25.83
CA TRP A 50 4.33 -10.69 -24.84
C TRP A 50 3.55 -11.90 -24.32
N ASN A 51 4.31 -12.85 -23.77
CA ASN A 51 3.84 -14.15 -23.31
C ASN A 51 4.02 -14.31 -21.79
N SER A 52 3.54 -13.32 -21.04
CA SER A 52 3.55 -13.32 -19.58
C SER A 52 2.24 -12.75 -19.05
N ALA A 53 1.83 -13.22 -17.88
CA ALA A 53 0.65 -12.76 -17.18
C ALA A 53 1.01 -12.39 -15.75
N ARG A 54 0.67 -11.16 -15.35
CA ARG A 54 0.66 -10.75 -13.95
C ARG A 54 -0.73 -10.99 -13.39
N LEU A 55 -0.79 -11.78 -12.32
CA LEU A 55 -2.02 -12.05 -11.58
C LEU A 55 -2.05 -11.18 -10.33
N TYR A 56 -3.25 -10.84 -9.85
CA TYR A 56 -3.45 -10.07 -8.61
C TYR A 56 -3.68 -10.95 -7.37
N THR A 57 -4.11 -12.19 -7.60
CA THR A 57 -4.51 -13.15 -6.56
C THR A 57 -4.25 -14.57 -7.04
N MET A 58 -4.04 -15.50 -6.10
CA MET A 58 -3.99 -16.93 -6.36
C MET A 58 -5.38 -17.57 -6.37
N ILE A 59 -6.43 -16.81 -6.04
CA ILE A 59 -7.77 -17.30 -5.76
C ILE A 59 -8.70 -17.09 -6.96
N GLN A 60 -9.45 -18.14 -7.32
CA GLN A 60 -10.54 -18.03 -8.28
C GLN A 60 -11.69 -17.22 -7.69
N GLU A 61 -12.22 -16.27 -8.47
CA GLU A 61 -13.38 -15.47 -8.08
C GLU A 61 -14.53 -16.34 -7.57
N GLY A 62 -15.21 -15.86 -6.53
CA GLY A 62 -16.37 -16.52 -5.94
C GLY A 62 -16.02 -17.73 -5.06
N THR A 63 -14.73 -17.96 -4.80
CA THR A 63 -14.26 -19.04 -3.92
C THR A 63 -13.44 -18.49 -2.76
N ALA A 64 -13.31 -19.27 -1.69
CA ALA A 64 -12.51 -18.87 -0.53
C ALA A 64 -11.01 -18.97 -0.81
N ASN A 65 -10.55 -20.08 -1.41
CA ASN A 65 -9.13 -20.41 -1.58
C ASN A 65 -8.87 -21.42 -2.72
N THR A 66 -9.78 -21.52 -3.69
CA THR A 66 -9.57 -22.38 -4.86
C THR A 66 -8.55 -21.74 -5.77
N VAL A 67 -7.62 -22.54 -6.31
CA VAL A 67 -6.60 -22.08 -7.25
C VAL A 67 -7.25 -21.39 -8.46
N ILE A 68 -6.79 -20.19 -8.78
CA ILE A 68 -7.24 -19.42 -9.95
C ILE A 68 -7.03 -20.20 -11.26
N SER A 69 -8.04 -20.19 -12.13
CA SER A 69 -8.02 -20.90 -13.42
C SER A 69 -7.00 -20.36 -14.42
N ALA A 70 -6.42 -19.19 -14.16
CA ALA A 70 -5.30 -18.65 -14.92
C ALA A 70 -4.06 -19.56 -14.90
N ILE A 71 -3.83 -20.33 -13.82
CA ILE A 71 -2.67 -21.24 -13.73
C ILE A 71 -2.78 -22.41 -14.72
N PRO A 72 -3.87 -23.21 -14.73
CA PRO A 72 -4.03 -24.23 -15.77
C PRO A 72 -4.09 -23.63 -17.18
N ALA A 73 -4.67 -22.43 -17.37
CA ALA A 73 -4.63 -21.74 -18.67
C ALA A 73 -3.20 -21.42 -19.12
N ALA A 74 -2.35 -20.96 -18.20
CA ALA A 74 -0.95 -20.65 -18.47
C ALA A 74 -0.16 -21.91 -18.84
N ILE A 75 -0.42 -23.04 -18.17
CA ILE A 75 0.16 -24.34 -18.53
C ILE A 75 -0.27 -24.76 -19.95
N ALA A 76 -1.55 -24.62 -20.29
CA ALA A 76 -2.09 -24.98 -21.60
C ALA A 76 -1.59 -24.09 -22.75
N THR A 77 -1.13 -22.87 -22.44
CA THR A 77 -0.68 -21.87 -23.42
C THR A 77 0.82 -21.61 -23.36
N ASN A 78 1.55 -22.22 -22.42
CA ASN A 78 2.94 -21.93 -22.12
C ASN A 78 3.19 -20.44 -21.80
N THR A 79 2.26 -19.82 -21.07
CA THR A 79 2.35 -18.41 -20.64
C THR A 79 3.10 -18.32 -19.32
N THR A 80 4.09 -17.44 -19.22
CA THR A 80 4.81 -17.24 -17.95
C THR A 80 4.00 -16.43 -16.95
N LEU A 81 4.25 -16.59 -15.65
CA LEU A 81 3.41 -16.03 -14.58
C LEU A 81 4.23 -15.21 -13.58
N LEU A 82 3.84 -13.95 -13.38
CA LEU A 82 4.10 -13.23 -12.14
C LEU A 82 2.89 -13.43 -11.22
N LEU A 83 3.09 -14.17 -10.14
CA LEU A 83 2.02 -14.53 -9.21
C LEU A 83 1.74 -13.37 -8.27
N GLY A 84 0.47 -12.97 -8.11
CA GLY A 84 0.04 -12.04 -7.07
C GLY A 84 -0.65 -12.75 -5.92
N LEU A 85 -0.37 -12.33 -4.70
CA LEU A 85 -1.18 -12.65 -3.53
C LEU A 85 -1.74 -11.34 -2.98
N TRP A 86 -3.07 -11.22 -2.92
CA TRP A 86 -3.73 -9.99 -2.47
C TRP A 86 -3.47 -9.73 -0.99
N ALA A 87 -2.71 -8.69 -0.67
CA ALA A 87 -2.27 -8.39 0.69
C ALA A 87 -3.16 -7.37 1.43
N SER A 88 -4.02 -6.64 0.71
CA SER A 88 -4.92 -5.62 1.28
C SER A 88 -6.13 -6.25 1.95
N SER A 89 -5.86 -7.12 2.92
CA SER A 89 -6.84 -7.89 3.67
C SER A 89 -6.25 -8.32 5.01
N ASP A 90 -7.09 -8.86 5.90
CA ASP A 90 -6.62 -9.38 7.18
C ASP A 90 -5.85 -10.71 7.02
N GLN A 91 -5.23 -11.17 8.12
CA GLN A 91 -4.44 -12.40 8.13
C GLN A 91 -5.26 -13.65 7.76
N ALA A 92 -6.56 -13.70 8.07
CA ALA A 92 -7.39 -14.85 7.76
C ALA A 92 -7.65 -14.93 6.24
N VAL A 93 -7.87 -13.79 5.59
CA VAL A 93 -8.00 -13.71 4.14
C VAL A 93 -6.66 -13.97 3.45
N PHE A 94 -5.55 -13.41 3.94
CA PHE A 94 -4.22 -13.71 3.38
C PHE A 94 -3.84 -15.19 3.51
N ASN A 95 -4.28 -15.89 4.56
CA ASN A 95 -4.10 -17.34 4.69
C ASN A 95 -4.77 -18.14 3.55
N ASN A 96 -5.84 -17.61 2.96
CA ASN A 96 -6.46 -18.23 1.80
C ASN A 96 -5.58 -18.13 0.55
N GLU A 97 -4.91 -17.00 0.34
CA GLU A 97 -3.93 -16.81 -0.74
C GLU A 97 -2.78 -17.82 -0.60
N LEU A 98 -2.25 -17.96 0.62
CA LEU A 98 -1.20 -18.96 0.92
C LEU A 98 -1.70 -20.40 0.72
N THR A 99 -2.96 -20.67 1.01
CA THR A 99 -3.56 -21.99 0.80
C THR A 99 -3.70 -22.30 -0.69
N ALA A 100 -4.20 -21.35 -1.48
CA ALA A 100 -4.28 -21.47 -2.93
C ALA A 100 -2.88 -21.65 -3.56
N LEU A 101 -1.86 -20.91 -3.10
CA LEU A 101 -0.48 -21.07 -3.54
C LEU A 101 0.05 -22.49 -3.29
N ARG A 102 -0.11 -23.02 -2.06
CA ARG A 102 0.29 -24.39 -1.73
C ARG A 102 -0.46 -25.43 -2.55
N ASN A 103 -1.76 -25.21 -2.78
CA ASN A 103 -2.57 -26.09 -3.62
C ASN A 103 -2.06 -26.10 -5.06
N ALA A 104 -1.74 -24.94 -5.64
CA ALA A 104 -1.18 -24.86 -7.00
C ALA A 104 0.17 -25.58 -7.12
N ILE A 105 1.05 -25.39 -6.13
CA ILE A 105 2.34 -26.10 -6.04
C ILE A 105 2.12 -27.62 -6.04
N ASN A 106 1.23 -28.12 -5.18
CA ASN A 106 0.97 -29.55 -5.03
C ASN A 106 0.28 -30.16 -6.25
N GLN A 107 -0.63 -29.40 -6.87
CA GLN A 107 -1.46 -29.88 -7.96
C GLN A 107 -0.71 -29.93 -9.30
N TYR A 108 0.14 -28.93 -9.59
CA TYR A 108 0.73 -28.76 -10.91
C TYR A 108 2.25 -28.96 -10.96
N GLY A 109 2.93 -28.98 -9.81
CA GLY A 109 4.35 -29.31 -9.72
C GLY A 109 5.23 -28.52 -10.69
N SER A 110 6.11 -29.21 -11.42
CA SER A 110 7.09 -28.57 -12.31
C SER A 110 6.44 -27.82 -13.48
N ALA A 111 5.34 -28.33 -14.03
CA ALA A 111 4.62 -27.67 -15.14
C ALA A 111 4.17 -26.25 -14.76
N PHE A 112 3.89 -26.01 -13.48
CA PHE A 112 3.63 -24.69 -12.94
C PHE A 112 4.91 -23.93 -12.61
N SER A 113 5.86 -24.52 -11.87
CA SER A 113 7.06 -23.80 -11.43
C SER A 113 7.95 -23.32 -12.57
N ASP A 114 7.96 -24.03 -13.69
CA ASP A 114 8.74 -23.68 -14.87
C ASP A 114 8.22 -22.40 -15.54
N LEU A 115 6.94 -22.07 -15.34
CA LEU A 115 6.30 -20.87 -15.88
C LEU A 115 6.37 -19.66 -14.93
N VAL A 116 6.57 -19.87 -13.63
CA VAL A 116 6.60 -18.77 -12.64
C VAL A 116 7.89 -17.97 -12.76
N VAL A 117 7.80 -16.65 -13.00
CA VAL A 117 8.96 -15.75 -13.04
C VAL A 117 9.26 -15.10 -11.69
N GLY A 118 8.25 -14.95 -10.84
CA GLY A 118 8.36 -14.38 -9.51
C GLY A 118 7.01 -14.35 -8.78
N ILE A 119 7.03 -13.89 -7.55
CA ILE A 119 5.85 -13.81 -6.67
C ILE A 119 5.80 -12.41 -6.07
N SER A 120 4.75 -11.64 -6.38
CA SER A 120 4.43 -10.38 -5.73
C SER A 120 3.45 -10.59 -4.57
N VAL A 121 3.80 -10.07 -3.40
CA VAL A 121 2.95 -10.03 -2.22
C VAL A 121 2.35 -8.64 -2.13
N GLY A 122 1.07 -8.49 -2.45
CA GLY A 122 0.40 -7.20 -2.47
C GLY A 122 0.54 -6.43 -3.78
N SER A 123 -0.25 -5.36 -3.88
CA SER A 123 -0.28 -4.39 -4.98
C SER A 123 -0.84 -3.07 -4.47
N GLU A 124 0.01 -2.04 -4.46
CA GLU A 124 -0.31 -0.68 -4.00
C GLU A 124 -0.74 -0.61 -2.54
N ASP A 125 -0.37 -1.58 -1.71
CA ASP A 125 -0.83 -1.65 -0.32
C ASP A 125 -0.39 -0.43 0.50
N LEU A 126 0.83 0.05 0.29
CA LEU A 126 1.34 1.25 0.95
C LEU A 126 0.73 2.50 0.32
N TYR A 127 0.58 2.52 -1.01
CA TYR A 127 -0.03 3.64 -1.72
C TYR A 127 -1.48 3.85 -1.26
N ARG A 128 -2.29 2.79 -1.17
CA ARG A 128 -3.71 2.85 -0.78
C ARG A 128 -3.93 3.45 0.61
N ILE A 129 -2.99 3.24 1.54
CA ILE A 129 -3.01 3.87 2.88
C ILE A 129 -2.20 5.16 2.97
N SER A 130 -1.54 5.58 1.90
CA SER A 130 -0.86 6.87 1.84
C SER A 130 -1.89 8.02 1.75
N PRO A 131 -1.51 9.26 2.10
CA PRO A 131 -2.38 10.42 1.90
C PRO A 131 -2.96 10.52 0.49
N THR A 132 -2.13 10.21 -0.53
CA THR A 132 -2.54 10.25 -1.94
C THR A 132 -3.55 9.16 -2.27
N GLY A 133 -3.32 7.91 -1.85
CA GLY A 133 -4.27 6.82 -2.10
C GLY A 133 -5.59 6.99 -1.36
N ILE A 134 -5.56 7.52 -0.13
CA ILE A 134 -6.77 7.86 0.62
C ILE A 134 -7.57 8.95 -0.10
N ALA A 135 -6.92 10.04 -0.53
CA ALA A 135 -7.56 11.11 -1.29
C ALA A 135 -8.13 10.61 -2.63
N ALA A 136 -7.47 9.65 -3.27
CA ALA A 136 -7.92 9.00 -4.49
C ALA A 136 -8.97 7.90 -4.27
N ASN A 137 -9.43 7.67 -3.03
CA ASN A 137 -10.34 6.58 -2.66
C ASN A 137 -9.86 5.21 -3.18
N SER A 138 -8.55 4.96 -3.13
CA SER A 138 -7.93 3.75 -3.70
C SER A 138 -8.24 2.46 -2.91
N GLY A 139 -9.11 2.51 -1.91
CA GLY A 139 -9.55 1.36 -1.15
C GLY A 139 -8.58 0.97 -0.03
N TYR A 140 -8.70 -0.26 0.44
CA TYR A 140 -7.89 -0.76 1.54
C TYR A 140 -6.48 -1.09 1.08
N GLY A 141 -5.48 -0.82 1.93
CA GLY A 141 -4.11 -1.27 1.75
C GLY A 141 -3.59 -1.97 3.01
N GLN A 142 -2.27 -2.00 3.18
CA GLN A 142 -1.64 -2.70 4.29
C GLN A 142 -0.37 -2.00 4.78
N SER A 143 -0.11 -2.07 6.08
CA SER A 143 1.04 -1.42 6.70
C SER A 143 2.38 -2.12 6.34
N PRO A 144 3.52 -1.40 6.40
CA PRO A 144 4.83 -1.95 6.11
C PRO A 144 5.18 -3.22 6.90
N ASP A 145 4.87 -3.25 8.20
CA ASP A 145 5.19 -4.37 9.09
C ASP A 145 4.39 -5.64 8.73
N VAL A 146 3.12 -5.48 8.39
CA VAL A 146 2.28 -6.59 7.95
C VAL A 146 2.73 -7.09 6.58
N LEU A 147 3.11 -6.22 5.65
CA LEU A 147 3.67 -6.62 4.35
C LEU A 147 4.98 -7.38 4.50
N VAL A 148 5.90 -6.93 5.36
CA VAL A 148 7.15 -7.65 5.67
C VAL A 148 6.84 -9.04 6.23
N ASN A 149 5.87 -9.13 7.14
CA ASN A 149 5.42 -10.40 7.69
C ASN A 149 4.81 -11.32 6.60
N TYR A 150 3.96 -10.79 5.71
CA TYR A 150 3.35 -11.53 4.61
C TYR A 150 4.38 -12.03 3.60
N ILE A 151 5.39 -11.21 3.25
CA ILE A 151 6.55 -11.63 2.45
C ILE A 151 7.27 -12.81 3.13
N GLY A 152 7.51 -12.72 4.45
CA GLY A 152 8.09 -13.82 5.22
C GLY A 152 7.25 -15.10 5.21
N GLN A 153 5.92 -14.98 5.29
CA GLN A 153 5.00 -16.11 5.21
C GLN A 153 5.01 -16.76 3.82
N VAL A 154 5.06 -15.98 2.74
CA VAL A 154 5.17 -16.51 1.37
C VAL A 154 6.49 -17.25 1.18
N ARG A 155 7.61 -16.68 1.63
CA ARG A 155 8.92 -17.37 1.61
C ARG A 155 8.87 -18.69 2.37
N SER A 156 8.22 -18.69 3.54
CA SER A 156 8.03 -19.91 4.35
C SER A 156 7.15 -20.94 3.64
N ALA A 157 6.10 -20.50 2.92
CA ALA A 157 5.19 -21.36 2.20
C ALA A 157 5.83 -22.06 0.98
N ILE A 158 6.80 -21.39 0.31
CA ILE A 158 7.50 -21.94 -0.85
C ILE A 158 8.81 -22.65 -0.50
N SER A 159 9.32 -22.50 0.72
CA SER A 159 10.54 -23.15 1.18
C SER A 159 10.45 -24.67 1.06
N GLY A 160 11.47 -25.30 0.48
CA GLY A 160 11.51 -26.75 0.23
C GLY A 160 10.56 -27.24 -0.88
N THR A 161 9.89 -26.34 -1.61
CA THR A 161 9.01 -26.69 -2.73
C THR A 161 9.66 -26.40 -4.09
N VAL A 162 8.96 -26.73 -5.19
CA VAL A 162 9.36 -26.41 -6.57
C VAL A 162 9.47 -24.90 -6.85
N LEU A 163 8.93 -24.03 -5.99
CA LEU A 163 9.06 -22.57 -6.10
C LEU A 163 10.14 -21.97 -5.18
N SER A 164 10.90 -22.79 -4.45
CA SER A 164 11.86 -22.31 -3.43
C SER A 164 12.91 -21.31 -3.91
N SER A 165 13.24 -21.30 -5.21
CA SER A 165 14.20 -20.38 -5.82
C SER A 165 13.57 -19.14 -6.47
N LYS A 166 12.24 -19.02 -6.48
CA LYS A 166 11.57 -17.90 -7.14
C LYS A 166 11.68 -16.63 -6.29
N PRO A 167 11.98 -15.47 -6.90
CA PRO A 167 12.11 -14.22 -6.16
C PRO A 167 10.74 -13.77 -5.64
N VAL A 168 10.73 -13.21 -4.42
CA VAL A 168 9.53 -12.70 -3.76
C VAL A 168 9.67 -11.20 -3.57
N GLY A 169 8.73 -10.42 -4.11
CA GLY A 169 8.74 -8.96 -4.08
C GLY A 169 7.43 -8.36 -3.60
N HIS A 170 7.39 -7.04 -3.55
CA HIS A 170 6.18 -6.25 -3.34
C HIS A 170 5.93 -5.40 -4.60
N VAL A 171 4.69 -4.98 -4.81
CA VAL A 171 4.28 -4.13 -5.93
C VAL A 171 3.63 -2.88 -5.37
N ASP A 172 4.12 -1.71 -5.77
CA ASP A 172 3.59 -0.44 -5.30
C ASP A 172 4.04 0.74 -6.19
N THR A 173 3.60 1.95 -5.86
CA THR A 173 3.91 3.17 -6.63
C THR A 173 5.25 3.79 -6.25
N TRP A 174 5.79 4.66 -7.11
CA TRP A 174 7.10 5.28 -6.87
C TRP A 174 7.18 6.13 -5.60
N ASN A 175 6.10 6.83 -5.26
CA ASN A 175 6.07 7.77 -4.13
C ASN A 175 6.18 7.04 -2.78
N VAL A 176 5.77 5.78 -2.70
CA VAL A 176 5.91 5.00 -1.46
C VAL A 176 7.26 4.32 -1.34
N TYR A 177 7.90 3.93 -2.45
CA TYR A 177 9.26 3.38 -2.41
C TYR A 177 10.32 4.45 -2.12
N THR A 178 10.04 5.71 -2.43
CA THR A 178 10.90 6.83 -2.07
C THR A 178 10.69 7.33 -0.63
N ASN A 179 9.62 6.90 0.03
CA ASN A 179 9.38 7.17 1.44
C ASN A 179 10.18 6.20 2.33
N THR A 180 11.14 6.75 3.08
CA THR A 180 12.04 5.95 3.94
C THR A 180 11.32 5.21 5.08
N SER A 181 10.10 5.58 5.46
CA SER A 181 9.32 4.79 6.43
C SER A 181 8.99 3.38 5.92
N ASN A 182 9.02 3.18 4.61
CA ASN A 182 8.70 1.91 3.95
C ASN A 182 9.95 1.08 3.63
N ALA A 183 11.15 1.52 4.05
CA ALA A 183 12.42 0.87 3.72
C ALA A 183 12.50 -0.60 4.15
N ALA A 184 11.75 -1.00 5.19
CA ALA A 184 11.67 -2.38 5.63
C ALA A 184 11.03 -3.32 4.59
N VAL A 185 10.02 -2.84 3.86
CA VAL A 185 9.39 -3.60 2.76
C VAL A 185 10.40 -3.79 1.64
N ILE A 186 11.08 -2.71 1.22
CA ILE A 186 12.16 -2.79 0.24
C ILE A 186 13.21 -3.80 0.67
N ALA A 187 13.66 -3.76 1.93
CA ALA A 187 14.66 -4.68 2.47
C ALA A 187 14.20 -6.16 2.44
N ALA A 188 12.92 -6.43 2.69
CA ALA A 188 12.35 -7.78 2.69
C ALA A 188 12.13 -8.38 1.28
N SER A 189 12.00 -7.54 0.25
CA SER A 189 11.76 -7.94 -1.14
C SER A 189 13.03 -8.36 -1.90
N ASP A 190 12.92 -9.25 -2.90
CA ASP A 190 14.00 -9.60 -3.83
C ASP A 190 13.99 -8.71 -5.09
N PHE A 191 12.82 -8.20 -5.46
CA PHE A 191 12.59 -7.24 -6.54
C PHE A 191 11.54 -6.21 -6.09
N LEU A 192 11.54 -5.04 -6.71
CA LEU A 192 10.48 -4.04 -6.54
C LEU A 192 9.61 -4.02 -7.79
N GLY A 193 8.32 -4.33 -7.63
CA GLY A 193 7.34 -4.09 -8.68
C GLY A 193 6.87 -2.64 -8.62
N LEU A 194 7.03 -1.92 -9.72
CA LEU A 194 6.64 -0.53 -9.87
C LEU A 194 5.37 -0.45 -10.72
N ASP A 195 4.31 0.06 -10.10
CA ASP A 195 3.10 0.50 -10.78
C ASP A 195 3.23 2.02 -11.01
N GLU A 196 3.31 2.44 -12.27
CA GLU A 196 3.60 3.83 -12.63
C GLU A 196 2.68 4.34 -13.75
N TYR A 197 1.91 5.38 -13.43
CA TYR A 197 0.89 5.95 -14.30
C TYR A 197 0.97 7.48 -14.30
N PRO A 198 1.79 8.07 -15.19
CA PRO A 198 1.87 9.52 -15.36
C PRO A 198 0.51 10.17 -15.62
N TYR A 199 -0.44 9.42 -16.22
CA TYR A 199 -1.82 9.84 -16.40
C TYR A 199 -2.48 10.36 -15.11
N TYR A 200 -2.25 9.70 -13.96
CA TYR A 200 -2.84 10.08 -12.67
C TYR A 200 -2.03 11.13 -11.88
N GLU A 201 -0.84 11.54 -12.36
CA GLU A 201 -0.01 12.56 -11.72
C GLU A 201 -0.54 13.98 -11.95
N ASN A 202 -1.79 14.24 -11.55
CA ASN A 202 -2.52 15.46 -11.89
C ASN A 202 -2.04 16.75 -11.18
N THR A 203 -1.06 16.64 -10.28
CA THR A 203 -0.33 17.78 -9.69
C THR A 203 0.90 18.19 -10.50
N ASN A 204 1.28 17.39 -11.51
CA ASN A 204 2.37 17.64 -12.44
C ASN A 204 1.84 18.07 -13.83
N GLU A 205 2.74 18.51 -14.71
CA GLU A 205 2.43 18.68 -16.14
C GLU A 205 2.31 17.30 -16.82
N ASN A 206 1.19 16.61 -16.61
CA ASN A 206 0.97 15.23 -17.03
C ASN A 206 0.46 15.08 -18.48
N SER A 207 0.84 15.99 -19.38
CA SER A 207 0.51 15.83 -20.81
C SER A 207 1.19 14.58 -21.38
N VAL A 208 0.60 13.96 -22.42
CA VAL A 208 1.19 12.76 -23.05
C VAL A 208 2.63 12.98 -23.54
N SER A 209 2.96 14.20 -23.97
CA SER A 209 4.31 14.59 -24.39
C SER A 209 5.33 14.60 -23.26
N ASN A 210 4.90 14.80 -22.01
CA ASN A 210 5.77 14.79 -20.83
C ASN A 210 5.69 13.47 -20.03
N ALA A 211 4.72 12.62 -20.33
CA ALA A 211 4.45 11.39 -19.57
C ALA A 211 5.65 10.44 -19.48
N ALA A 212 6.44 10.29 -20.55
CA ALA A 212 7.64 9.46 -20.52
C ALA A 212 8.73 10.02 -19.58
N THR A 213 8.86 11.34 -19.49
CA THR A 213 9.77 12.00 -18.54
C THR A 213 9.34 11.72 -17.11
N LEU A 214 8.04 11.86 -16.80
CA LEU A 214 7.50 11.55 -15.48
C LEU A 214 7.74 10.08 -15.11
N PHE A 215 7.39 9.16 -16.01
CA PHE A 215 7.61 7.72 -15.82
C PHE A 215 9.07 7.39 -15.49
N PHE A 216 10.03 7.88 -16.29
CA PHE A 216 11.44 7.55 -16.07
C PHE A 216 12.07 8.31 -14.90
N ASN A 217 11.55 9.48 -14.52
CA ASN A 217 11.92 10.13 -13.27
C ASN A 217 11.48 9.31 -12.06
N ALA A 218 10.24 8.82 -12.07
CA ALA A 218 9.71 7.92 -11.05
C ALA A 218 10.54 6.63 -10.97
N TYR A 219 10.81 5.98 -12.11
CA TYR A 219 11.70 4.82 -12.18
C TYR A 219 13.07 5.09 -11.55
N ASN A 220 13.74 6.19 -11.93
CA ASN A 220 15.07 6.53 -11.43
C ASN A 220 15.04 6.85 -9.93
N ALA A 221 13.95 7.43 -9.42
CA ALA A 221 13.78 7.68 -8.00
C ALA A 221 13.66 6.36 -7.22
N VAL A 222 12.89 5.39 -7.74
CA VAL A 222 12.81 4.03 -7.16
C VAL A 222 14.17 3.33 -7.24
N GLU A 223 14.91 3.47 -8.35
CA GLU A 223 16.26 2.91 -8.50
C GLU A 223 17.21 3.41 -7.41
N GLY A 224 17.12 4.70 -7.06
CA GLY A 224 17.86 5.30 -5.94
C GLY A 224 17.54 4.68 -4.57
N SER A 225 16.32 4.20 -4.37
CA SER A 225 15.87 3.53 -3.14
C SER A 225 16.00 2.00 -3.17
N ALA A 226 16.19 1.39 -4.35
CA ALA A 226 16.07 -0.05 -4.56
C ALA A 226 17.21 -0.88 -3.95
N GLN A 227 18.29 -0.26 -3.47
CA GLN A 227 19.44 -0.95 -2.88
C GLN A 227 20.07 -1.99 -3.84
N GLY A 228 20.05 -1.69 -5.15
CA GLY A 228 20.55 -2.59 -6.20
C GLY A 228 19.63 -3.76 -6.56
N LYS A 229 18.41 -3.81 -5.99
CA LYS A 229 17.40 -4.81 -6.36
C LYS A 229 16.81 -4.49 -7.73
N PRO A 230 16.48 -5.50 -8.55
CA PRO A 230 15.85 -5.27 -9.84
C PRO A 230 14.47 -4.62 -9.66
N ILE A 231 14.16 -3.68 -10.56
CA ILE A 231 12.84 -3.07 -10.68
C ILE A 231 12.12 -3.70 -11.86
N TRP A 232 10.90 -4.16 -11.63
CA TRP A 232 10.01 -4.72 -12.65
C TRP A 232 8.82 -3.77 -12.80
N ILE A 233 8.43 -3.46 -14.03
CA ILE A 233 7.24 -2.64 -14.26
C ILE A 233 6.03 -3.56 -14.21
N THR A 234 5.26 -3.46 -13.15
CA THR A 234 4.14 -4.37 -12.90
C THR A 234 2.82 -3.83 -13.39
N GLU A 235 2.74 -2.51 -13.55
CA GLU A 235 1.68 -1.82 -14.25
C GLU A 235 2.19 -0.51 -14.87
N SER A 236 1.73 -0.25 -16.08
CA SER A 236 1.71 1.09 -16.66
C SER A 236 0.76 1.07 -17.85
N GLY A 237 0.24 2.23 -18.21
CA GLY A 237 -0.65 2.38 -19.35
C GLY A 237 -1.11 3.82 -19.53
N TRP A 238 -1.78 4.06 -20.65
CA TRP A 238 -2.48 5.32 -20.89
C TRP A 238 -3.87 5.00 -21.43
N PRO A 239 -4.92 5.63 -20.89
CA PRO A 239 -6.27 5.27 -21.24
C PRO A 239 -6.65 5.70 -22.67
N THR A 240 -7.34 4.81 -23.36
CA THR A 240 -7.87 5.03 -24.71
C THR A 240 -9.17 5.83 -24.71
N THR A 241 -9.94 5.76 -23.61
CA THR A 241 -11.18 6.52 -23.39
C THR A 241 -11.36 6.82 -21.90
N GLY A 242 -12.18 7.82 -21.56
CA GLY A 242 -12.51 8.16 -20.17
C GLY A 242 -12.51 9.67 -19.90
N PRO A 243 -12.57 10.09 -18.62
CA PRO A 243 -12.37 11.49 -18.23
C PRO A 243 -10.93 11.95 -18.51
N THR A 244 -10.69 13.25 -18.61
CA THR A 244 -9.34 13.81 -18.62
C THR A 244 -8.86 14.04 -17.19
N GLU A 245 -7.60 13.72 -16.91
CA GLU A 245 -6.94 14.02 -15.63
C GLU A 245 -5.93 15.16 -15.83
N ASN A 246 -6.26 16.38 -15.38
CA ASN A 246 -5.45 17.58 -15.62
C ASN A 246 -5.12 17.79 -17.13
N LEU A 247 -3.87 17.57 -17.56
CA LEU A 247 -3.43 17.66 -18.96
C LEU A 247 -3.38 16.29 -19.67
N ALA A 248 -3.63 15.20 -18.94
CA ALA A 248 -3.63 13.84 -19.45
C ALA A 248 -4.98 13.53 -20.12
N VAL A 249 -5.03 13.68 -21.45
CA VAL A 249 -6.22 13.38 -22.24
C VAL A 249 -6.22 11.91 -22.67
N PRO A 250 -7.26 11.11 -22.35
CA PRO A 250 -7.39 9.75 -22.85
C PRO A 250 -7.74 9.75 -24.34
N SER A 251 -6.99 9.00 -25.15
CA SER A 251 -7.32 8.71 -26.55
C SER A 251 -6.47 7.53 -27.04
N THR A 252 -6.92 6.85 -28.09
CA THR A 252 -6.11 5.83 -28.77
C THR A 252 -4.76 6.40 -29.24
N GLU A 253 -4.74 7.62 -29.75
CA GLU A 253 -3.52 8.29 -30.26
C GLU A 253 -2.53 8.63 -29.13
N ASN A 254 -3.03 9.09 -27.98
CA ASN A 254 -2.19 9.35 -26.82
C ASN A 254 -1.72 8.05 -26.17
N ALA A 255 -2.54 7.00 -26.17
CA ALA A 255 -2.13 5.68 -25.72
C ALA A 255 -1.01 5.09 -26.59
N GLU A 256 -1.10 5.25 -27.91
CA GLU A 256 -0.01 4.89 -28.81
C GLU A 256 1.26 5.69 -28.52
N THR A 257 1.14 7.01 -28.41
CA THR A 257 2.27 7.90 -28.12
C THR A 257 2.99 7.49 -26.83
N TYR A 258 2.23 7.21 -25.77
CA TYR A 258 2.76 6.75 -24.49
C TYR A 258 3.41 5.37 -24.60
N TRP A 259 2.79 4.42 -25.30
CA TRP A 259 3.36 3.09 -25.58
C TRP A 259 4.71 3.20 -26.30
N LYS A 260 4.78 3.96 -27.39
CA LYS A 260 6.02 4.14 -28.17
C LYS A 260 7.14 4.76 -27.33
N ALA A 261 6.80 5.67 -26.42
CA ALA A 261 7.77 6.36 -25.60
C ALA A 261 8.24 5.54 -24.38
N VAL A 262 7.35 4.78 -23.75
CA VAL A 262 7.64 4.06 -22.49
C VAL A 262 7.83 2.57 -22.71
N ALA A 263 6.83 1.85 -23.24
CA ALA A 263 6.89 0.40 -23.41
C ALA A 263 8.08 -0.01 -24.30
N CYS A 264 8.32 0.72 -25.39
CA CYS A 264 9.45 0.44 -26.28
C CYS A 264 10.82 0.72 -25.64
N GLU A 265 10.93 1.73 -24.78
CA GLU A 265 12.17 1.98 -24.04
C GLU A 265 12.40 0.90 -22.97
N LEU A 266 11.37 0.45 -22.27
CA LEU A 266 11.45 -0.70 -21.37
C LEU A 266 11.88 -1.99 -22.09
N ILE A 267 11.36 -2.21 -23.30
CA ILE A 267 11.76 -3.30 -24.19
C ILE A 267 13.26 -3.20 -24.54
N ASN A 268 13.72 -2.02 -24.93
CA ASN A 268 15.14 -1.78 -25.29
C ASN A 268 16.08 -1.98 -24.09
N ARG A 269 15.63 -1.57 -22.90
CA ARG A 269 16.36 -1.76 -21.63
C ARG A 269 16.25 -3.19 -21.08
N ASN A 270 15.49 -4.06 -21.74
CA ASN A 270 15.21 -5.43 -21.30
C ASN A 270 14.69 -5.49 -19.84
N ILE A 271 13.79 -4.58 -19.48
CA ILE A 271 13.15 -4.54 -18.16
C ILE A 271 11.87 -5.39 -18.18
N PRO A 272 11.66 -6.31 -17.21
CA PRO A 272 10.41 -7.05 -17.10
C PRO A 272 9.22 -6.10 -16.98
N THR A 273 8.20 -6.30 -17.82
CA THR A 273 7.09 -5.35 -17.96
C THR A 273 5.75 -6.07 -18.14
N TRP A 274 4.77 -5.69 -17.34
CA TRP A 274 3.36 -6.06 -17.53
C TRP A 274 2.55 -4.79 -17.76
N TRP A 275 1.99 -4.67 -18.97
CA TRP A 275 1.25 -3.49 -19.39
C TRP A 275 -0.22 -3.61 -18.97
N TYR A 276 -0.75 -2.54 -18.40
CA TYR A 276 -2.13 -2.47 -17.96
C TYR A 276 -2.98 -1.87 -19.08
N ILE A 277 -3.91 -2.60 -19.69
CA ILE A 277 -4.25 -4.02 -19.53
C ILE A 277 -4.59 -4.59 -20.91
N LEU A 278 -4.59 -5.91 -21.12
CA LEU A 278 -4.92 -6.48 -22.43
C LEU A 278 -6.29 -6.00 -22.91
N GLN A 279 -7.32 -6.20 -22.08
CA GLN A 279 -8.69 -5.81 -22.36
C GLN A 279 -9.40 -5.41 -21.07
N ASP A 280 -10.33 -4.47 -21.15
CA ASP A 280 -11.20 -4.07 -20.04
C ASP A 280 -12.57 -3.60 -20.56
N GLN A 281 -13.48 -3.39 -19.62
CA GLN A 281 -14.74 -2.68 -19.82
C GLN A 281 -14.86 -1.51 -18.82
N ALA A 282 -13.71 -0.98 -18.39
CA ALA A 282 -13.62 0.02 -17.33
C ALA A 282 -13.77 1.45 -17.87
N THR A 283 -13.93 2.41 -16.96
CA THR A 283 -13.82 3.83 -17.28
C THR A 283 -12.95 4.51 -16.22
N PRO A 284 -11.82 5.12 -16.60
CA PRO A 284 -11.21 5.13 -17.93
C PRO A 284 -10.82 3.72 -18.43
N SER A 285 -10.76 3.51 -19.75
CA SER A 285 -10.39 2.22 -20.38
C SER A 285 -8.94 2.24 -20.83
N PHE A 286 -8.13 1.31 -20.33
CA PHE A 286 -6.72 1.10 -20.65
C PHE A 286 -6.49 -0.05 -21.66
N GLY A 287 -7.52 -0.86 -21.92
CA GLY A 287 -7.45 -2.06 -22.76
C GLY A 287 -6.73 -1.83 -24.10
N VAL A 288 -5.72 -2.64 -24.38
CA VAL A 288 -4.92 -2.59 -25.62
C VAL A 288 -5.66 -3.16 -26.83
N VAL A 289 -6.49 -4.18 -26.65
CA VAL A 289 -7.29 -4.76 -27.74
C VAL A 289 -8.75 -4.30 -27.68
N ALA A 290 -9.40 -4.25 -28.84
CA ALA A 290 -10.85 -4.14 -28.94
C ALA A 290 -11.52 -5.53 -28.77
N SER A 291 -12.85 -5.60 -28.92
CA SER A 291 -13.54 -6.90 -29.05
C SER A 291 -13.15 -7.56 -30.38
N GLY A 292 -12.11 -8.40 -30.34
CA GLY A 292 -11.46 -8.98 -31.52
C GLY A 292 -9.96 -8.71 -31.46
N GLU A 293 -9.15 -9.71 -31.79
CA GLU A 293 -7.69 -9.84 -31.54
C GLU A 293 -6.79 -8.69 -32.04
N GLN A 294 -7.35 -7.64 -32.63
CA GLN A 294 -6.62 -6.51 -33.18
C GLN A 294 -6.34 -5.44 -32.11
N PRO A 295 -5.07 -4.99 -31.98
CA PRO A 295 -4.72 -3.85 -31.16
C PRO A 295 -5.49 -2.58 -31.55
N LYS A 296 -5.84 -1.75 -30.57
CA LYS A 296 -6.45 -0.43 -30.80
C LYS A 296 -5.48 0.56 -31.43
N TYR A 297 -4.18 0.38 -31.24
CA TYR A 297 -3.09 1.24 -31.71
C TYR A 297 -1.85 0.41 -32.08
N ASP A 298 -0.92 1.00 -32.85
CA ASP A 298 0.27 0.29 -33.32
C ASP A 298 1.26 0.01 -32.18
N LEU A 299 1.50 -1.27 -31.88
CA LEU A 299 2.37 -1.70 -30.80
C LEU A 299 3.83 -1.88 -31.22
N SER A 300 4.17 -1.69 -32.50
CA SER A 300 5.52 -1.86 -33.02
C SER A 300 6.50 -0.88 -32.36
N CYS A 301 7.71 -1.33 -32.05
CA CYS A 301 8.74 -0.42 -31.57
C CYS A 301 9.58 0.10 -32.73
N PRO A 302 9.81 1.43 -32.83
CA PRO A 302 10.69 1.97 -33.85
C PRO A 302 12.06 1.31 -33.70
N SER A 303 12.58 0.78 -34.80
CA SER A 303 13.91 0.18 -34.81
C SER A 303 14.90 1.27 -34.39
N VAL A 304 15.66 1.01 -33.33
CA VAL A 304 16.75 1.89 -32.93
C VAL A 304 17.71 1.93 -34.11
N ALA A 305 17.73 3.07 -34.83
CA ALA A 305 18.79 3.35 -35.77
C ALA A 305 20.08 3.35 -34.96
N THR A 306 20.82 2.25 -35.05
CA THR A 306 22.18 2.14 -34.52
C THR A 306 23.01 3.13 -35.32
N SER A 307 23.05 4.38 -34.84
CA SER A 307 23.84 5.46 -35.43
C SER A 307 25.30 5.14 -35.16
N SER A 308 25.84 4.31 -36.05
CA SER A 308 27.26 4.10 -36.22
C SER A 308 27.80 5.34 -36.94
N SER A 309 28.59 6.14 -36.22
CA SER A 309 29.65 6.99 -36.77
C SER A 309 29.26 8.04 -37.82
N ALA A 310 29.02 9.28 -37.38
CA ALA A 310 29.50 10.47 -38.09
C ALA A 310 29.55 11.67 -37.13
N ALA A 311 30.77 12.09 -36.78
CA ALA A 311 31.00 13.33 -36.05
C ALA A 311 30.73 14.54 -36.98
N PRO A 312 29.99 15.58 -36.54
CA PRO A 312 30.06 16.88 -37.15
C PRO A 312 31.04 17.76 -36.37
N THR A 313 32.11 18.13 -37.05
CA THR A 313 32.99 19.27 -36.75
C THR A 313 32.22 20.58 -36.86
N SER A 314 32.19 21.44 -35.82
CA SER A 314 32.43 22.90 -35.95
C SER A 314 32.41 23.68 -34.61
N SER A 315 33.56 24.28 -34.32
CA SER A 315 33.83 25.61 -33.73
C SER A 315 33.01 26.13 -32.55
N VAL A 316 33.59 26.00 -31.35
CA VAL A 316 33.34 26.88 -30.20
C VAL A 316 34.31 28.07 -30.24
N ALA A 317 33.76 29.28 -30.22
CA ALA A 317 34.50 30.52 -29.97
C ALA A 317 34.50 30.81 -28.45
N SER A 318 35.69 31.05 -27.91
CA SER A 318 35.96 31.33 -26.49
C SER A 318 35.51 32.72 -26.06
N ALA A 319 35.07 32.83 -24.81
CA ALA A 319 35.31 34.01 -23.97
C ALA A 319 35.77 33.54 -22.58
N THR A 320 37.02 33.88 -22.29
CA THR A 320 37.85 33.57 -21.12
C THR A 320 37.56 34.53 -19.95
N MET A 321 37.88 34.13 -18.71
CA MET A 321 38.61 34.89 -17.66
C MET A 321 38.55 34.10 -16.32
N PRO A 322 39.50 34.26 -15.37
CA PRO A 322 40.78 33.56 -15.37
C PRO A 322 41.05 32.79 -14.06
N THR A 323 41.98 31.83 -14.13
CA THR A 323 42.68 31.22 -12.98
C THR A 323 44.17 31.54 -13.05
N SER A 324 44.79 31.78 -11.90
CA SER A 324 46.24 31.70 -11.60
C SER A 324 46.40 31.82 -10.08
N ALA A 325 47.24 31.08 -9.34
CA ALA A 325 48.49 30.39 -9.68
C ALA A 325 48.71 29.26 -8.62
N ALA A 326 49.12 28.05 -9.03
CA ALA A 326 50.52 27.54 -9.09
C ALA A 326 51.00 26.95 -7.74
N ALA A 327 51.84 25.90 -7.61
CA ALA A 327 52.77 25.19 -8.50
C ALA A 327 53.04 23.78 -7.88
N SER A 328 53.21 22.68 -8.62
CA SER A 328 54.46 22.09 -9.16
C SER A 328 54.94 20.78 -8.48
N THR A 329 54.63 19.66 -9.17
CA THR A 329 55.44 18.52 -9.66
C THR A 329 56.63 17.87 -8.90
N THR A 330 56.68 16.52 -9.09
CA THR A 330 57.80 15.52 -9.10
C THR A 330 58.35 14.97 -7.77
N LEU A 331 58.04 13.71 -7.38
CA LEU A 331 58.61 12.38 -7.72
C LEU A 331 59.97 12.05 -7.04
N ASN A 332 59.99 11.10 -6.07
CA ASN A 332 60.85 9.88 -6.14
C ASN A 332 60.64 8.84 -5.02
N ILE A 333 61.00 7.60 -5.39
CA ILE A 333 60.87 6.29 -4.73
C ILE A 333 61.89 6.05 -3.60
N SER A 334 61.55 5.26 -2.57
CA SER A 334 62.48 4.36 -1.84
C SER A 334 61.76 3.31 -0.96
N ASN A 335 62.28 2.09 -1.00
CA ASN A 335 61.78 0.84 -0.40
C ASN A 335 62.11 0.64 1.10
N ALA A 336 61.37 -0.32 1.69
CA ALA A 336 61.78 -1.38 2.62
C ALA A 336 61.57 -1.26 4.15
N VAL A 337 61.13 -2.42 4.68
CA VAL A 337 60.74 -2.84 6.03
C VAL A 337 61.95 -3.09 6.97
N PRO A 338 61.78 -3.05 8.30
CA PRO A 338 62.02 -4.25 9.16
C PRO A 338 60.93 -4.40 10.27
N SER A 339 60.38 -5.60 10.55
CA SER A 339 60.88 -6.72 11.42
C SER A 339 61.04 -6.29 12.90
N ALA A 340 60.63 -6.97 13.99
CA ALA A 340 60.19 -8.32 14.39
C ALA A 340 59.32 -8.14 15.68
N GLY A 341 58.64 -9.09 16.35
CA GLY A 341 58.74 -10.54 16.54
C GLY A 341 58.20 -10.90 17.96
N TYR A 342 58.05 -12.20 18.27
CA TYR A 342 57.51 -12.87 19.49
C TYR A 342 55.99 -13.13 19.45
N VAL A 343 55.45 -14.31 19.09
CA VAL A 343 55.65 -15.75 19.40
C VAL A 343 54.91 -16.24 20.66
N SER A 344 54.03 -17.22 20.41
CA SER A 344 53.20 -18.04 21.30
C SER A 344 53.98 -19.01 22.20
N SER A 345 53.30 -19.56 23.23
CA SER A 345 53.38 -20.98 23.62
C SER A 345 52.33 -21.29 24.71
N SER A 346 51.37 -22.20 24.48
CA SER A 346 51.35 -23.65 24.84
C SER A 346 50.66 -23.90 26.20
N GLY A 347 49.57 -24.65 26.29
CA GLY A 347 49.52 -26.13 26.41
C GLY A 347 49.32 -26.51 27.89
N ALA A 348 48.56 -27.53 28.34
CA ALA A 348 47.91 -28.66 27.71
C ALA A 348 46.95 -29.36 28.72
N THR A 349 46.11 -30.28 28.21
CA THR A 349 45.62 -31.53 28.85
C THR A 349 44.68 -31.43 30.08
N SER A 350 43.62 -32.24 30.26
CA SER A 350 43.31 -33.59 29.79
C SER A 350 41.85 -33.98 30.11
N GLN A 351 41.25 -34.82 29.25
CA GLN A 351 40.38 -35.99 29.52
C GLN A 351 39.11 -35.81 30.38
N ALA A 352 38.01 -36.54 30.23
CA ALA A 352 37.44 -37.49 29.27
C ALA A 352 36.04 -37.81 29.83
N ALA A 353 35.07 -38.09 28.97
CA ALA A 353 34.08 -39.19 29.11
C ALA A 353 32.82 -38.89 28.30
N ALA A 354 32.65 -39.67 27.23
CA ALA A 354 31.37 -39.94 26.63
C ALA A 354 30.51 -40.80 27.58
N SER A 355 29.19 -40.67 27.47
CA SER A 355 28.29 -41.83 27.42
C SER A 355 26.88 -41.42 26.97
N SER A 356 26.53 -41.91 25.80
CA SER A 356 25.17 -42.27 25.38
C SER A 356 24.61 -43.38 26.27
N VAL A 357 23.32 -43.31 26.65
CA VAL A 357 22.48 -44.52 26.71
C VAL A 357 21.01 -44.14 26.42
N ALA A 358 20.44 -44.85 25.46
CA ALA A 358 19.01 -44.98 25.22
C ALA A 358 18.33 -45.77 26.35
N SER A 359 17.01 -45.65 26.52
CA SER A 359 16.11 -46.82 26.51
C SER A 359 14.64 -46.43 26.63
N SER A 360 13.89 -46.97 25.68
CA SER A 360 12.47 -47.34 25.69
C SER A 360 12.04 -48.16 26.92
N VAL A 361 10.80 -48.05 27.41
CA VAL A 361 9.61 -48.89 27.05
C VAL A 361 8.41 -48.66 28.00
N ALA A 362 7.23 -48.55 27.39
CA ALA A 362 5.94 -49.19 27.70
C ALA A 362 5.23 -49.08 29.10
N SER A 363 4.04 -48.44 29.04
CA SER A 363 2.71 -48.86 29.53
C SER A 363 2.48 -49.35 30.97
N VAL A 364 1.47 -48.77 31.66
CA VAL A 364 0.16 -49.38 32.04
C VAL A 364 -0.60 -48.41 33.01
N ALA A 365 -1.92 -48.28 32.81
CA ALA A 365 -2.89 -47.45 33.57
C ALA A 365 -3.17 -47.99 35.01
N PRO A 366 -3.93 -47.27 35.88
CA PRO A 366 -5.42 -47.23 35.86
C PRO A 366 -6.04 -45.82 36.11
N SER A 367 -7.14 -45.42 35.45
CA SER A 367 -8.56 -45.37 35.91
C SER A 367 -8.80 -44.69 37.30
N VAL A 368 -9.69 -43.69 37.48
CA VAL A 368 -11.15 -43.69 37.25
C VAL A 368 -11.78 -42.26 37.22
N SER A 369 -12.74 -42.10 36.29
CA SER A 369 -14.07 -41.42 36.35
C SER A 369 -14.24 -40.03 37.01
N SER A 370 -14.86 -39.02 36.37
CA SER A 370 -16.27 -38.97 35.90
C SER A 370 -16.45 -37.81 34.89
N ALA A 371 -16.92 -38.05 33.65
CA ALA A 371 -18.30 -37.91 33.15
C ALA A 371 -18.84 -36.47 33.29
N VAL A 372 -19.26 -35.73 32.24
CA VAL A 372 -20.27 -35.93 31.17
C VAL A 372 -20.16 -34.71 30.23
N SER A 373 -20.55 -34.62 28.95
CA SER A 373 -21.14 -35.48 27.91
C SER A 373 -21.13 -34.60 26.63
N SER A 374 -20.42 -35.01 25.57
CA SER A 374 -20.95 -35.52 24.28
C SER A 374 -21.65 -34.48 23.37
N ALA A 375 -21.50 -34.49 22.04
CA ALA A 375 -20.58 -35.16 21.13
C ALA A 375 -20.83 -34.56 19.74
N ALA A 376 -19.74 -34.40 18.99
CA ALA A 376 -19.75 -34.23 17.54
C ALA A 376 -20.11 -35.53 16.82
N SER A 377 -20.37 -35.47 15.52
CA SER A 377 -19.96 -36.51 14.56
C SER A 377 -19.93 -35.97 13.12
N ALA A 378 -18.72 -36.01 12.56
CA ALA A 378 -18.34 -36.11 11.14
C ALA A 378 -18.80 -37.47 10.54
N ALA A 379 -18.73 -37.85 9.25
CA ALA A 379 -18.48 -37.25 7.93
C ALA A 379 -18.74 -38.36 6.86
N SER A 380 -18.75 -37.96 5.59
CA SER A 380 -18.33 -38.68 4.35
C SER A 380 -19.38 -39.29 3.38
N SER A 381 -19.40 -38.70 2.16
CA SER A 381 -19.45 -39.24 0.76
C SER A 381 -20.42 -40.40 0.39
N VAL A 382 -21.16 -40.48 -0.73
CA VAL A 382 -20.83 -40.35 -2.19
C VAL A 382 -22.13 -40.36 -3.08
N ILE A 383 -22.10 -39.62 -4.20
CA ILE A 383 -22.73 -39.74 -5.57
C ILE A 383 -24.26 -39.95 -5.82
N ALA A 384 -24.80 -39.03 -6.64
CA ALA A 384 -25.78 -39.14 -7.75
C ALA A 384 -27.32 -39.15 -7.56
N SER A 385 -27.93 -38.10 -8.17
CA SER A 385 -29.15 -38.09 -9.00
C SER A 385 -30.48 -37.58 -8.43
N SER A 386 -31.10 -36.71 -9.26
CA SER A 386 -32.51 -36.33 -9.42
C SER A 386 -33.22 -35.45 -8.37
N LEU A 387 -33.64 -34.27 -8.85
CA LEU A 387 -34.75 -33.39 -8.42
C LEU A 387 -36.07 -34.16 -8.15
N PRO A 388 -37.12 -33.59 -7.48
CA PRO A 388 -37.46 -32.15 -7.43
C PRO A 388 -38.02 -31.55 -6.10
N VAL A 389 -37.93 -30.21 -6.05
CA VAL A 389 -38.87 -29.18 -5.53
C VAL A 389 -39.53 -29.36 -4.15
N GLY A 390 -39.22 -28.40 -3.25
CA GLY A 390 -40.03 -28.00 -2.10
C GLY A 390 -39.64 -26.60 -1.64
N SER A 391 -40.55 -25.64 -1.80
CA SER A 391 -40.35 -24.19 -1.66
C SER A 391 -40.43 -23.70 -0.21
N ALA A 392 -39.54 -22.79 0.20
CA ALA A 392 -39.70 -21.93 1.38
C ALA A 392 -39.48 -20.46 0.96
N ALA A 393 -40.49 -19.62 1.19
CA ALA A 393 -40.54 -18.23 0.75
C ALA A 393 -39.64 -17.31 1.58
N GLY A 394 -38.81 -16.50 0.91
CA GLY A 394 -38.03 -15.40 1.50
C GLY A 394 -38.47 -14.05 0.94
N THR A 395 -38.72 -13.07 1.80
CA THR A 395 -39.08 -11.69 1.43
C THR A 395 -37.81 -10.89 1.12
N THR A 396 -37.75 -10.20 -0.01
CA THR A 396 -36.65 -9.28 -0.38
C THR A 396 -37.20 -7.87 -0.60
N VAL A 397 -36.57 -6.87 0.03
CA VAL A 397 -36.88 -5.44 -0.16
C VAL A 397 -35.84 -4.85 -1.11
N ILE A 398 -36.27 -4.21 -2.20
CA ILE A 398 -35.38 -3.57 -3.17
C ILE A 398 -35.68 -2.06 -3.19
N PRO A 399 -34.72 -1.19 -2.88
CA PRO A 399 -34.88 0.25 -3.09
C PRO A 399 -34.80 0.57 -4.58
N VAL A 400 -35.77 1.31 -5.11
CA VAL A 400 -35.75 1.83 -6.49
C VAL A 400 -35.80 3.35 -6.42
N THR A 401 -34.75 4.01 -6.91
CA THR A 401 -34.70 5.47 -7.04
C THR A 401 -35.33 5.86 -8.37
N THR A 402 -36.36 6.72 -8.36
CA THR A 402 -36.91 7.31 -9.60
C THR A 402 -36.72 8.82 -9.64
N LYS A 403 -36.65 9.31 -10.87
CA LYS A 403 -36.16 10.61 -11.37
C LYS A 403 -36.64 11.85 -10.60
N ALA A 404 -35.73 12.79 -10.36
CA ALA A 404 -36.00 14.10 -9.79
C ALA A 404 -36.93 14.94 -10.71
N ALA A 405 -37.94 15.57 -10.13
CA ALA A 405 -38.75 16.58 -10.80
C ALA A 405 -38.42 17.96 -10.23
N THR A 406 -38.19 18.92 -11.13
CA THR A 406 -37.87 20.30 -10.79
C THR A 406 -39.09 21.17 -11.05
N SER A 407 -39.51 21.95 -10.06
CA SER A 407 -40.52 23.01 -10.24
C SER A 407 -39.99 24.33 -9.71
N VAL A 408 -40.25 25.40 -10.46
CA VAL A 408 -39.81 26.77 -10.15
C VAL A 408 -40.93 27.47 -9.37
N ALA A 409 -40.60 28.06 -8.22
CA ALA A 409 -41.51 28.93 -7.48
C ALA A 409 -41.32 30.41 -7.89
N ASP A 410 -42.34 31.24 -7.67
CA ASP A 410 -42.50 32.62 -8.19
C ASP A 410 -41.44 33.64 -7.71
N ASP A 411 -40.46 33.23 -6.90
CA ASP A 411 -39.32 34.02 -6.42
C ASP A 411 -37.98 33.61 -7.05
N GLY A 412 -37.98 32.69 -8.01
CA GLY A 412 -36.80 32.36 -8.83
C GLY A 412 -35.80 31.40 -8.19
N GLU A 413 -36.11 30.79 -7.05
CA GLU A 413 -35.32 29.69 -6.48
C GLU A 413 -35.72 28.32 -7.07
N THR A 414 -34.71 27.48 -7.34
CA THR A 414 -34.91 26.14 -7.90
C THR A 414 -34.94 25.10 -6.77
N VAL A 415 -36.09 24.48 -6.52
CA VAL A 415 -36.24 23.44 -5.49
C VAL A 415 -36.21 22.05 -6.14
N THR A 416 -35.27 21.21 -5.71
CA THR A 416 -35.20 19.80 -6.12
C THR A 416 -35.77 18.92 -5.02
N VAL A 417 -36.90 18.25 -5.29
CA VAL A 417 -37.56 17.35 -4.33
C VAL A 417 -37.20 15.91 -4.67
N PHE A 418 -36.62 15.20 -3.72
CA PHE A 418 -36.38 13.75 -3.81
C PHE A 418 -37.53 13.01 -3.16
N SER A 419 -38.24 12.16 -3.92
CA SER A 419 -39.27 11.27 -3.39
C SER A 419 -38.74 9.83 -3.42
N THR A 420 -38.76 9.16 -2.27
CA THR A 420 -38.38 7.75 -2.16
C THR A 420 -39.63 6.90 -1.99
N THR A 421 -39.93 6.04 -2.96
CA THR A 421 -41.03 5.08 -2.88
C THR A 421 -40.48 3.71 -2.48
N LEU A 422 -40.91 3.19 -1.33
CA LEU A 422 -40.65 1.81 -0.93
C LEU A 422 -41.67 0.89 -1.61
N ILE A 423 -41.20 -0.10 -2.36
CA ILE A 423 -42.05 -1.14 -2.95
C ILE A 423 -41.78 -2.46 -2.23
N THR A 424 -42.83 -3.02 -1.64
CA THR A 424 -42.81 -4.38 -1.10
C THR A 424 -43.34 -5.32 -2.19
N VAL A 425 -42.51 -6.22 -2.70
CA VAL A 425 -42.93 -7.24 -3.68
C VAL A 425 -43.23 -8.53 -2.94
N THR A 426 -44.49 -8.98 -2.99
CA THR A 426 -44.90 -10.26 -2.41
C THR A 426 -45.24 -11.23 -3.54
N ASN A 427 -44.33 -12.20 -3.77
CA ASN A 427 -44.43 -13.34 -4.68
C ASN A 427 -44.59 -13.03 -6.19
N CYS A 428 -43.60 -13.44 -6.99
CA CYS A 428 -43.73 -13.57 -8.43
C CYS A 428 -43.46 -15.06 -8.78
N GLY A 429 -44.43 -15.74 -9.41
CA GLY A 429 -44.25 -17.09 -9.97
C GLY A 429 -43.37 -17.05 -11.22
N SER A 430 -43.03 -18.24 -11.77
CA SER A 430 -41.95 -18.48 -12.75
C SER A 430 -42.00 -17.77 -14.12
N THR A 431 -42.84 -16.75 -14.33
CA THR A 431 -42.86 -15.92 -15.54
C THR A 431 -43.22 -14.46 -15.21
N VAL A 432 -42.46 -13.50 -15.76
CA VAL A 432 -42.39 -12.08 -15.37
C VAL A 432 -43.60 -11.21 -15.81
N SER A 433 -44.78 -11.78 -16.05
CA SER A 433 -45.92 -11.04 -16.63
C SER A 433 -47.10 -10.74 -15.70
N GLU A 434 -47.06 -11.10 -14.40
CA GLU A 434 -48.21 -10.92 -13.50
C GLU A 434 -47.88 -10.38 -12.08
N CYS A 435 -46.94 -9.44 -11.93
CA CYS A 435 -46.74 -8.78 -10.63
C CYS A 435 -47.68 -7.55 -10.49
N THR A 436 -48.61 -7.58 -9.53
CA THR A 436 -49.49 -6.46 -9.14
C THR A 436 -48.87 -5.63 -8.00
N THR A 437 -48.87 -4.30 -8.13
CA THR A 437 -48.29 -3.37 -7.15
C THR A 437 -49.34 -2.68 -6.27
N THR A 438 -49.13 -2.68 -4.95
CA THR A 438 -49.89 -1.84 -4.00
C THR A 438 -48.92 -0.86 -3.34
N GLY A 439 -49.01 0.43 -3.66
CA GLY A 439 -48.13 1.47 -3.11
C GLY A 439 -48.69 2.09 -1.83
N MET A 440 -47.83 2.30 -0.84
CA MET A 440 -48.14 3.07 0.37
C MET A 440 -47.16 4.25 0.43
N SER A 441 -47.67 5.49 0.46
CA SER A 441 -46.85 6.71 0.47
C SER A 441 -46.78 7.28 1.88
N THR A 442 -45.57 7.55 2.37
CA THR A 442 -45.34 8.31 3.61
C THR A 442 -44.39 9.46 3.32
N ALA A 443 -44.82 10.68 3.64
CA ALA A 443 -44.04 11.91 3.50
C ALA A 443 -43.35 12.24 4.83
N ILE A 444 -42.02 12.36 4.82
CA ILE A 444 -41.24 12.80 5.97
C ILE A 444 -40.71 14.20 5.66
N SER A 445 -41.15 15.20 6.42
CA SER A 445 -40.74 16.60 6.27
C SER A 445 -39.54 16.89 7.17
N ALA A 446 -38.40 17.25 6.58
CA ALA A 446 -37.24 17.77 7.29
C ALA A 446 -36.95 19.21 6.83
N LYS A 447 -36.69 20.09 7.80
CA LYS A 447 -36.45 21.53 7.63
C LYS A 447 -35.08 21.81 6.99
N PRO A 448 -34.96 22.73 6.00
CA PRO A 448 -33.70 22.97 5.29
C PRO A 448 -32.72 23.84 6.10
N SER A 449 -31.43 23.51 6.02
CA SER A 449 -30.31 24.42 6.34
C SER A 449 -29.69 24.92 5.05
N VAL A 450 -29.57 26.25 4.95
CA VAL A 450 -29.14 26.99 3.77
C VAL A 450 -27.62 26.89 3.62
N THR A 451 -27.13 26.52 2.43
CA THR A 451 -25.72 26.67 2.05
C THR A 451 -25.63 27.64 0.87
N SER A 452 -25.06 28.82 1.12
CA SER A 452 -24.72 29.79 0.07
C SER A 452 -23.26 29.64 -0.31
N ALA A 453 -23.00 29.42 -1.59
CA ALA A 453 -21.68 29.53 -2.18
C ALA A 453 -21.31 31.01 -2.35
N ALA A 454 -20.18 31.42 -1.78
CA ALA A 454 -19.42 32.58 -2.25
C ALA A 454 -17.95 32.38 -1.85
N ALA A 455 -17.09 32.23 -2.86
CA ALA A 455 -15.66 32.31 -2.71
C ALA A 455 -15.28 33.71 -2.16
N SER A 456 -14.49 33.75 -1.09
CA SER A 456 -13.67 34.92 -0.77
C SER A 456 -12.53 34.54 0.16
N THR A 457 -11.31 34.80 -0.31
CA THR A 457 -10.06 34.79 0.45
C THR A 457 -10.16 35.75 1.65
N VAL A 458 -10.11 35.23 2.87
CA VAL A 458 -9.93 36.05 4.08
C VAL A 458 -8.90 35.39 5.01
N VAL A 459 -7.72 35.99 5.06
CA VAL A 459 -6.75 35.84 6.15
C VAL A 459 -7.30 36.59 7.36
N PRO A 460 -7.47 35.96 8.55
CA PRO A 460 -7.77 36.72 9.76
C PRO A 460 -6.47 37.34 10.29
N SER A 461 -6.36 38.66 10.15
CA SER A 461 -5.42 39.46 10.94
C SER A 461 -5.94 39.57 12.37
N GLY A 462 -5.17 39.04 13.32
CA GLY A 462 -5.29 39.31 14.76
C GLY A 462 -4.02 40.00 15.26
N THR A 463 -4.22 41.09 16.01
CA THR A 463 -3.24 42.06 16.55
C THR A 463 -2.05 41.44 17.31
N PRO A 464 -0.83 42.04 17.30
CA PRO A 464 0.40 41.41 17.80
C PRO A 464 0.73 41.64 19.30
N ALA A 465 1.52 40.69 19.84
CA ALA A 465 2.27 40.58 21.11
C ALA A 465 1.65 39.57 22.12
N ALA A 466 2.32 38.47 22.50
CA ALA A 466 3.66 38.36 23.09
C ALA A 466 4.52 37.19 22.54
N SER A 467 5.81 37.21 22.85
CA SER A 467 6.88 36.28 22.45
C SER A 467 6.63 34.81 22.85
N GLY A 468 5.76 34.10 22.15
CA GLY A 468 5.47 32.68 22.37
C GLY A 468 5.19 31.93 21.08
N CYS A 469 5.38 30.60 21.11
CA CYS A 469 5.06 29.70 20.02
C CYS A 469 3.58 29.77 19.63
N PRO A 470 3.24 30.07 18.37
CA PRO A 470 1.87 29.95 17.88
C PRO A 470 1.29 28.53 18.10
N ALA A 471 -0.04 28.46 18.26
CA ALA A 471 -0.80 27.20 18.29
C ALA A 471 -0.95 26.63 16.87
N ASP A 472 0.18 26.33 16.23
CA ASP A 472 0.28 25.70 14.92
C ASP A 472 1.53 24.80 14.88
N ILE A 473 1.74 24.10 13.76
CA ILE A 473 2.95 23.31 13.51
C ILE A 473 3.88 23.96 12.47
N ASN A 474 3.82 25.28 12.30
CA ASN A 474 4.66 26.00 11.34
C ASN A 474 6.12 26.05 11.83
N GLY A 475 6.95 25.08 11.44
CA GLY A 475 8.36 25.01 11.83
C GLY A 475 8.81 23.59 12.16
N ALA A 476 9.85 23.45 12.98
CA ALA A 476 10.30 22.13 13.42
C ALA A 476 9.36 21.59 14.50
N TYR A 477 8.65 20.51 14.21
CA TYR A 477 7.75 19.83 15.15
C TYR A 477 8.03 18.33 15.22
N GLN A 478 7.44 17.69 16.22
CA GLN A 478 7.39 16.26 16.42
C GLN A 478 5.93 15.84 16.52
N TYR A 479 5.61 14.72 15.88
CA TYR A 479 4.36 14.00 16.02
C TYR A 479 4.58 12.81 16.97
N PRO A 480 3.52 12.19 17.51
CA PRO A 480 3.69 11.10 18.45
C PRO A 480 4.21 9.83 17.76
N HIS A 481 5.18 9.17 18.36
CA HIS A 481 5.71 7.87 17.93
C HIS A 481 5.08 6.69 18.69
N LEU A 482 4.18 6.98 19.63
CA LEU A 482 3.34 6.00 20.31
C LEU A 482 2.03 6.69 20.68
N ILE A 483 0.90 6.01 20.46
CA ILE A 483 -0.43 6.44 20.92
C ILE A 483 -1.07 5.23 21.61
N VAL A 484 -1.14 5.21 22.94
CA VAL A 484 -1.66 4.07 23.70
C VAL A 484 -2.86 4.50 24.53
N PRO A 485 -4.07 3.96 24.27
CA PRO A 485 -5.21 4.17 25.15
C PRO A 485 -5.06 3.31 26.41
N VAL A 486 -5.36 3.89 27.55
CA VAL A 486 -5.46 3.19 28.83
C VAL A 486 -6.88 3.32 29.37
N ASP A 487 -7.51 2.19 29.64
CA ASP A 487 -8.93 2.10 29.97
C ASP A 487 -9.13 1.69 31.43
N SER A 488 -9.68 2.60 32.23
CA SER A 488 -10.01 2.37 33.64
C SER A 488 -11.02 1.23 33.85
N SER A 489 -11.86 0.93 32.83
CA SER A 489 -12.82 -0.19 32.88
C SER A 489 -12.17 -1.54 32.57
N ASN A 490 -11.00 -1.55 31.92
CA ASN A 490 -10.23 -2.75 31.57
C ASN A 490 -8.78 -2.61 32.03
N PRO A 491 -8.53 -2.55 33.36
CA PRO A 491 -7.32 -1.95 33.88
C PRO A 491 -6.03 -2.73 33.58
N SER A 492 -6.11 -4.01 33.22
CA SER A 492 -4.97 -4.87 32.87
C SER A 492 -4.79 -5.07 31.36
N LYS A 493 -5.63 -4.46 30.52
CA LYS A 493 -5.56 -4.65 29.07
C LYS A 493 -4.54 -3.70 28.47
N ALA A 494 -3.53 -4.26 27.80
CA ALA A 494 -2.65 -3.53 26.92
C ALA A 494 -3.30 -3.49 25.54
N TYR A 495 -3.58 -2.28 25.04
CA TYR A 495 -4.16 -2.11 23.72
C TYR A 495 -3.10 -2.08 22.62
N GLY A 496 -1.83 -1.90 22.96
CA GLY A 496 -0.77 -1.63 21.99
C GLY A 496 -0.89 -0.21 21.41
N THR A 497 0.06 0.15 20.56
CA THR A 497 -0.01 1.42 19.84
C THR A 497 -1.22 1.45 18.91
N GLN A 498 -1.86 2.60 18.82
CA GLN A 498 -3.00 2.89 17.96
C GLN A 498 -2.63 4.02 17.00
N TYR A 499 -3.49 4.25 16.01
CA TYR A 499 -3.45 5.45 15.18
C TYR A 499 -4.35 6.57 15.72
N ASN A 500 -5.40 6.19 16.45
CA ASN A 500 -6.38 7.12 17.00
C ASN A 500 -6.05 7.47 18.45
N GLY A 501 -6.18 8.75 18.79
CA GLY A 501 -6.33 9.18 20.17
C GLY A 501 -7.77 8.99 20.62
N THR A 502 -7.98 8.32 21.76
CA THR A 502 -9.29 8.13 22.38
C THR A 502 -9.32 8.79 23.76
N ILE A 503 -10.21 9.75 23.95
CA ILE A 503 -10.37 10.52 25.17
C ILE A 503 -11.84 10.45 25.57
N SER A 504 -12.14 9.67 26.61
CA SER A 504 -13.48 9.52 27.17
C SER A 504 -13.43 9.55 28.70
N PRO A 505 -14.56 9.59 29.42
CA PRO A 505 -14.54 9.53 30.89
C PRO A 505 -13.90 8.26 31.46
N LYS A 506 -13.70 7.22 30.63
CA LYS A 506 -13.12 5.93 31.02
C LYS A 506 -11.74 5.67 30.42
N VAL A 507 -11.43 6.30 29.28
CA VAL A 507 -10.22 6.08 28.50
C VAL A 507 -9.43 7.38 28.41
N SER A 508 -8.18 7.36 28.88
CA SER A 508 -7.18 8.37 28.54
C SER A 508 -6.24 7.82 27.47
N THR A 509 -5.58 8.70 26.73
CA THR A 509 -4.54 8.30 25.76
C THR A 509 -3.19 8.86 26.16
N ILE A 510 -2.18 7.99 26.13
CA ILE A 510 -0.78 8.34 26.36
C ILE A 510 -0.06 8.45 25.01
N PHE A 511 0.62 9.57 24.79
CA PHE A 511 1.37 9.90 23.59
C PHE A 511 2.86 9.98 23.90
N ASN A 512 3.72 9.26 23.15
CA ASN A 512 5.16 9.44 23.25
C ASN A 512 5.70 10.31 22.12
N PHE A 513 6.65 11.18 22.45
CA PHE A 513 7.40 11.97 21.48
C PHE A 513 8.90 11.74 21.68
N ASP A 514 9.62 11.49 20.60
CA ASP A 514 11.09 11.53 20.62
C ASP A 514 11.55 12.93 20.29
N ILE A 515 12.09 13.64 21.28
CA ILE A 515 12.52 15.02 21.09
C ILE A 515 13.96 15.01 20.57
N PRO A 516 14.24 15.52 19.36
CA PRO A 516 15.58 15.47 18.79
C PRO A 516 16.62 16.19 19.64
N ALA A 517 17.86 15.69 19.66
CA ALA A 517 18.97 16.38 20.34
C ALA A 517 19.24 17.78 19.77
N SER A 518 18.87 18.04 18.50
CA SER A 518 18.95 19.35 17.86
C SER A 518 18.01 20.41 18.46
N TYR A 519 17.10 20.01 19.35
CA TYR A 519 16.22 20.94 20.08
C TYR A 519 16.87 21.47 21.36
N ALA A 520 18.12 21.10 21.65
CA ALA A 520 18.83 21.57 22.84
C ALA A 520 18.91 23.10 22.86
N GLY A 521 18.55 23.69 24.01
CA GLY A 521 18.54 25.15 24.19
C GLY A 521 17.33 25.88 23.59
N LYS A 522 16.39 25.15 22.95
CA LYS A 522 15.13 25.70 22.44
C LYS A 522 13.99 25.60 23.46
N THR A 523 12.92 26.34 23.20
CA THR A 523 11.63 26.22 23.89
C THR A 523 10.74 25.27 23.09
N CYS A 524 10.06 24.34 23.76
CA CYS A 524 9.11 23.45 23.14
C CYS A 524 7.70 23.81 23.60
N SER A 525 6.78 23.96 22.65
CA SER A 525 5.36 24.05 22.92
C SER A 525 4.67 22.73 22.65
N THR A 526 3.87 22.26 23.61
CA THR A 526 2.92 21.17 23.37
C THR A 526 1.62 21.80 22.85
N VAL A 527 1.19 21.40 21.66
CA VAL A 527 0.01 21.98 21.00
C VAL A 527 -1.01 20.89 20.64
N PHE A 528 -2.29 21.20 20.78
CA PHE A 528 -3.38 20.36 20.31
C PHE A 528 -4.19 21.12 19.26
N LEU A 529 -4.32 20.53 18.08
CA LEU A 529 -4.98 21.12 16.93
C LEU A 529 -6.26 20.34 16.64
N PHE A 530 -7.38 21.04 16.52
CA PHE A 530 -8.70 20.45 16.39
C PHE A 530 -9.51 21.20 15.33
N PRO A 531 -9.21 21.00 14.03
CA PRO A 531 -9.87 21.69 12.92
C PRO A 531 -11.35 21.31 12.80
N GLN A 532 -12.09 21.98 11.92
CA GLN A 532 -13.43 21.55 11.53
C GLN A 532 -13.34 20.31 10.64
N LEU A 533 -14.36 19.45 10.66
CA LEU A 533 -14.41 18.25 9.80
C LEU A 533 -14.26 18.58 8.31
N ASN A 534 -14.80 19.71 7.84
CA ASN A 534 -14.68 20.14 6.45
C ASN A 534 -13.28 20.70 6.07
N GLN A 535 -12.39 20.85 7.04
CA GLN A 535 -10.99 21.22 6.83
C GLN A 535 -10.08 20.00 6.80
N LEU A 536 -10.61 18.81 7.13
CA LEU A 536 -9.90 17.56 7.15
C LEU A 536 -10.08 16.81 5.83
N GLU A 537 -8.99 16.23 5.33
CA GLU A 537 -8.99 15.44 4.09
C GLU A 537 -8.57 14.00 4.34
N THR A 538 -7.50 13.80 5.12
CA THR A 538 -6.89 12.48 5.40
C THR A 538 -7.15 11.99 6.82
N SER A 539 -7.90 12.77 7.61
CA SER A 539 -8.23 12.48 8.99
C SER A 539 -9.71 12.72 9.28
N SER A 540 -10.18 12.18 10.40
CA SER A 540 -11.54 12.39 10.89
C SER A 540 -11.56 12.24 12.40
N TYR A 541 -12.67 12.66 13.01
CA TYR A 541 -12.91 12.45 14.43
C TYR A 541 -14.40 12.25 14.73
N SER A 542 -14.67 11.43 15.74
CA SER A 542 -15.94 11.41 16.46
C SER A 542 -15.82 12.32 17.67
N PHE A 543 -16.75 13.25 17.85
CA PHE A 543 -16.73 14.18 18.98
C PHE A 543 -18.16 14.49 19.42
N ASN A 544 -18.42 14.32 20.72
CA ASN A 544 -19.75 14.46 21.31
C ASN A 544 -20.17 15.91 21.63
N ASP A 545 -19.36 16.90 21.28
CA ASP A 545 -19.62 18.33 21.55
C ASP A 545 -19.73 18.67 23.05
N GLN A 546 -19.04 17.92 23.91
CA GLN A 546 -19.06 18.14 25.36
C GLN A 546 -17.65 18.21 25.95
N GLY A 547 -17.53 18.96 27.04
CA GLY A 547 -16.34 18.93 27.89
C GLY A 547 -15.06 19.33 27.19
N GLY A 548 -13.94 18.89 27.75
CA GLY A 548 -12.62 19.10 27.20
C GLY A 548 -11.63 18.11 27.81
N PHE A 549 -10.37 18.50 27.98
CA PHE A 549 -9.36 17.59 28.49
C PHE A 549 -8.29 18.29 29.32
N THR A 550 -7.59 17.52 30.14
CA THR A 550 -6.32 17.90 30.76
C THR A 550 -5.18 17.14 30.11
N ILE A 551 -4.00 17.73 30.07
CA ILE A 551 -2.77 17.07 29.64
C ILE A 551 -1.71 17.12 30.74
N ALA A 552 -1.05 15.99 30.97
CA ALA A 552 0.04 15.85 31.91
C ALA A 552 1.28 15.26 31.25
N VAL A 553 2.46 15.66 31.71
CA VAL A 553 3.69 14.91 31.45
C VAL A 553 3.85 13.83 32.51
N LEU A 554 4.28 12.64 32.08
CA LEU A 554 4.48 11.49 32.97
C LEU A 554 5.92 11.38 33.47
N ASN A 555 6.14 10.73 34.62
CA ASN A 555 7.47 10.54 35.23
C ASN A 555 8.23 9.32 34.67
N GLY A 556 7.73 8.73 33.60
CA GLY A 556 8.31 7.60 32.88
C GLY A 556 7.79 7.56 31.45
N VAL A 557 8.36 6.64 30.66
CA VAL A 557 8.02 6.47 29.25
C VAL A 557 7.09 5.27 29.09
N ALA A 558 5.95 5.46 28.44
CA ALA A 558 5.04 4.37 28.09
C ALA A 558 5.57 3.52 26.92
N ASP A 559 5.07 2.30 26.80
CA ASP A 559 5.35 1.38 25.69
C ASP A 559 4.07 0.64 25.26
N GLU A 560 4.15 -0.24 24.25
CA GLU A 560 3.00 -0.98 23.73
C GLU A 560 2.35 -1.93 24.76
N SER A 561 3.06 -2.29 25.83
CA SER A 561 2.55 -3.12 26.92
C SER A 561 1.86 -2.31 28.02
N THR A 562 1.79 -0.98 27.86
CA THR A 562 1.18 -0.09 28.84
C THR A 562 -0.33 -0.30 28.90
N THR A 563 -0.83 -0.31 30.12
CA THR A 563 -2.21 -0.55 30.56
C THR A 563 -2.57 0.55 31.57
N TYR A 564 -3.84 0.67 31.93
CA TYR A 564 -4.23 1.61 32.99
C TYR A 564 -3.58 1.29 34.34
N SER A 565 -3.30 0.01 34.65
CA SER A 565 -2.73 -0.40 35.94
C SER A 565 -1.23 -0.16 36.07
N ASN A 566 -0.49 -0.11 34.97
CA ASN A 566 0.96 0.07 34.95
C ASN A 566 1.41 1.36 34.23
N ALA A 567 0.48 2.23 33.85
CA ALA A 567 0.79 3.53 33.27
C ALA A 567 1.74 4.32 34.18
N PRO A 568 2.79 4.97 33.63
CA PRO A 568 3.68 5.84 34.41
C PRO A 568 2.88 6.94 35.13
N ALA A 569 3.28 7.30 36.34
CA ALA A 569 2.52 8.27 37.12
C ALA A 569 2.68 9.69 36.56
N VAL A 570 1.64 10.51 36.72
CA VAL A 570 1.67 11.93 36.37
C VAL A 570 2.79 12.63 37.14
N ALA A 571 3.74 13.24 36.40
CA ALA A 571 4.78 14.07 36.98
C ALA A 571 4.28 15.51 37.22
N LYS A 572 3.64 16.10 36.20
CA LYS A 572 3.16 17.49 36.23
C LYS A 572 1.99 17.65 35.25
N GLN A 573 0.93 18.32 35.70
CA GLN A 573 -0.11 18.83 34.79
C GLN A 573 0.44 20.02 34.02
N ILE A 574 0.34 19.99 32.69
CA ILE A 574 0.99 20.99 31.82
C ILE A 574 -0.01 21.91 31.12
N GLY A 575 -1.28 21.51 30.99
CA GLY A 575 -2.31 22.33 30.37
C GLY A 575 -3.71 21.69 30.42
N SER A 576 -4.72 22.48 30.07
CA SER A 576 -6.10 22.03 29.96
C SER A 576 -6.86 22.81 28.89
N VAL A 577 -7.90 22.19 28.35
CA VAL A 577 -8.93 22.80 27.51
C VAL A 577 -10.25 22.52 28.20
N ASP A 578 -10.93 23.56 28.71
CA ASP A 578 -12.17 23.36 29.49
C ASP A 578 -13.37 22.96 28.62
N GLN A 579 -13.41 23.49 27.39
CA GLN A 579 -14.43 23.23 26.38
C GLN A 579 -13.79 23.14 25.01
N LEU A 580 -13.67 21.93 24.47
CA LEU A 580 -13.12 21.70 23.14
C LEU A 580 -14.15 22.11 22.07
N LYS A 581 -13.69 22.81 21.02
CA LYS A 581 -14.56 23.29 19.93
C LYS A 581 -13.96 22.95 18.58
N ARG A 582 -14.76 22.45 17.64
CA ARG A 582 -14.33 22.24 16.25
C ARG A 582 -13.74 23.52 15.67
N GLY A 583 -12.63 23.42 14.96
CA GLY A 583 -11.90 24.57 14.40
C GLY A 583 -11.04 25.34 15.42
N SER A 584 -10.66 24.72 16.54
CA SER A 584 -9.81 25.37 17.56
C SER A 584 -8.37 24.84 17.58
N SER A 585 -7.45 25.66 18.04
CA SER A 585 -6.03 25.33 18.20
C SER A 585 -5.57 25.81 19.57
N HIS A 586 -4.85 24.96 20.30
CA HIS A 586 -4.49 25.21 21.70
C HIS A 586 -3.00 25.00 21.91
N THR A 587 -2.29 26.00 22.41
CA THR A 587 -0.96 25.80 23.01
C THR A 587 -1.16 25.46 24.49
N LEU A 588 -0.80 24.24 24.85
CA LEU A 588 -1.06 23.67 26.18
C LEU A 588 0.06 24.01 27.16
N SER A 589 1.31 23.96 26.70
CA SER A 589 2.48 24.36 27.50
C SER A 589 3.56 24.99 26.64
N MET A 590 4.49 25.70 27.30
CA MET A 590 5.74 26.20 26.72
C MET A 590 6.83 26.01 27.76
N ASP A 591 7.68 24.99 27.58
CA ASP A 591 8.76 24.63 28.50
C ASP A 591 10.07 24.49 27.73
N ALA A 592 11.21 24.38 28.41
CA ALA A 592 12.47 24.05 27.74
C ALA A 592 12.36 22.68 27.03
N CYS A 593 12.89 22.56 25.81
CA CYS A 593 12.85 21.30 25.08
C CYS A 593 13.67 20.21 25.82
N PRO A 594 13.08 19.04 26.13
CA PRO A 594 13.80 17.91 26.72
C PRO A 594 14.57 17.16 25.63
N ALA A 595 15.52 17.86 25.00
CA ALA A 595 16.22 17.42 23.80
C ALA A 595 17.00 16.12 24.01
N GLY A 596 16.92 15.23 23.02
CA GLY A 596 17.57 13.92 23.04
C GLY A 596 16.86 12.89 23.92
N THR A 597 15.63 13.17 24.38
CA THR A 597 14.88 12.27 25.26
C THR A 597 13.51 11.93 24.66
N ARG A 598 12.97 10.78 25.09
CA ARG A 598 11.58 10.41 24.86
C ARG A 598 10.73 10.89 26.03
N VAL A 599 9.59 11.50 25.73
CA VAL A 599 8.65 12.03 26.74
C VAL A 599 7.25 11.49 26.48
N SER A 600 6.54 11.13 27.55
CA SER A 600 5.15 10.68 27.50
C SER A 600 4.20 11.74 28.05
N PHE A 601 3.13 12.01 27.33
CA PHE A 601 2.02 12.86 27.76
C PHE A 601 0.73 12.06 27.86
N GLU A 602 -0.01 12.20 28.95
CA GLU A 602 -1.35 11.62 29.08
C GLU A 602 -2.42 12.70 28.90
N VAL A 603 -3.41 12.41 28.05
CA VAL A 603 -4.58 13.26 27.82
C VAL A 603 -5.82 12.61 28.40
N THR A 604 -6.50 13.30 29.31
CA THR A 604 -7.63 12.78 30.09
C THR A 604 -8.88 13.65 29.90
N SER A 605 -10.04 13.01 29.74
CA SER A 605 -11.33 13.67 29.58
C SER A 605 -11.73 14.51 30.80
N THR A 606 -12.33 15.68 30.55
CA THR A 606 -13.04 16.49 31.54
C THR A 606 -14.43 16.86 31.00
N GLY A 607 -15.37 17.14 31.89
CA GLY A 607 -16.70 17.63 31.50
C GLY A 607 -17.52 16.70 30.59
N GLY A 608 -17.21 15.39 30.59
CA GLY A 608 -17.91 14.39 29.78
C GLY A 608 -17.43 14.28 28.33
N LEU A 609 -16.25 14.83 27.99
CA LEU A 609 -15.66 14.71 26.65
C LEU A 609 -15.60 13.23 26.23
N ASP A 610 -16.14 12.95 25.06
CA ASP A 610 -15.95 11.71 24.30
C ASP A 610 -15.47 12.10 22.90
N LEU A 611 -14.19 11.81 22.65
CA LEU A 611 -13.46 12.19 21.47
C LEU A 611 -12.58 11.02 21.01
N GLU A 612 -12.75 10.64 19.75
CA GLU A 612 -11.83 9.75 19.04
C GLU A 612 -11.35 10.48 17.79
N PHE A 613 -10.05 10.59 17.58
CA PHE A 613 -9.48 11.31 16.44
C PHE A 613 -8.28 10.58 15.86
N PHE A 614 -8.12 10.61 14.54
CA PHE A 614 -6.91 10.10 13.88
C PHE A 614 -5.83 11.18 13.90
N GLN A 615 -4.66 10.88 14.50
CA GLN A 615 -3.55 11.82 14.58
C GLN A 615 -2.94 12.05 13.19
N ASP A 616 -3.04 13.26 12.67
CA ASP A 616 -2.62 13.56 11.29
C ASP A 616 -2.25 15.03 11.09
N TYR A 617 -1.31 15.30 10.19
CA TYR A 617 -0.80 16.63 9.88
C TYR A 617 -1.41 17.24 8.60
N ASN A 618 -2.05 16.45 7.73
CA ASN A 618 -2.44 16.88 6.39
C ASN A 618 -3.94 17.18 6.18
N PRO A 619 -4.26 18.16 5.31
CA PRO A 619 -3.61 19.47 5.21
C PRO A 619 -3.94 20.39 6.40
N SER A 620 -4.95 20.03 7.21
CA SER A 620 -5.28 20.69 8.48
C SER A 620 -4.91 19.76 9.63
N PRO A 621 -3.86 20.05 10.40
CA PRO A 621 -3.39 19.13 11.42
C PRO A 621 -4.44 18.89 12.50
N LEU A 622 -4.66 17.62 12.83
CA LEU A 622 -5.49 17.13 13.92
C LEU A 622 -4.63 16.34 14.91
N GLY A 623 -4.74 16.68 16.19
CA GLY A 623 -4.12 15.94 17.28
C GLY A 623 -3.03 16.70 18.02
N LEU A 624 -2.20 15.95 18.75
CA LEU A 624 -1.19 16.46 19.67
C LEU A 624 0.20 16.52 19.03
N TYR A 625 0.91 17.62 19.22
CA TYR A 625 2.25 17.84 18.66
C TYR A 625 3.17 18.50 19.69
N VAL A 626 4.48 18.27 19.53
CA VAL A 626 5.52 19.04 20.23
C VAL A 626 6.30 19.85 19.21
N ARG A 627 6.21 21.17 19.30
CA ARG A 627 6.88 22.10 18.37
C ARG A 627 8.04 22.81 19.05
N ALA A 628 9.17 22.93 18.36
CA ALA A 628 10.28 23.77 18.79
C ALA A 628 10.15 25.21 18.30
N CYS A 629 10.52 26.11 19.20
CA CYS A 629 10.70 27.55 19.04
C CYS A 629 12.07 27.90 19.65
#